data_AF-A0A1H2CWP8-F1
#
_entry.id   AF-A0A1H2CWP8-F1
#
_cell.length_a   1.000
_cell.length_b   1.000
_cell.length_c   1.000
_cell.angle_alpha   90.00
_cell.angle_beta   90.00
_cell.angle_gamma   90.00
#
_symmetry.space_group_name_H-M   'P 1'
#
loop_
_entity.id
_entity.type
_entity.pdbx_description
1 polymer ?
#
loop_
_entity_poly.entity_id
_entity_poly.type
_entity_poly.pdbx_seq_one_letter_code
_entity_poly.pdbx_strand_id
1 'polypeptide(L)'
;MRNHRVVVAALVAALTVTGVTGCESESGAEPGSGSGDGKKSSADGNSGQALTFDLFLGDKMDFVDYAVRAMTAKCMSGAGFPQLQQAGNKQYNGFSAMLIIDRAKFRGFANEEEARTVGFGQGQDAEPAPVVSSDPSFDKALKECDQKSDAALSKDSRAVLDAYGDLGNQLSGGLAVWIRKSVPAAMETQLDCLGKSGFTVKDRALYLRQPYNVQQFGVPAGKLDGTPYDWAPTKKRGTVEVGPAKPALKYLPSGKESELAVAWFRCDQESGRVEKLLEGAHQVEAEVVATNQDKLAELNPKIEAIAKKAAQLVGKA
;
A
#
# COMPACT_ATOMS: atom_id res chain seq x y z
N MET A 1 9.98 -13.50 -4.75
CA MET A 1 9.23 -13.30 -3.49
C MET A 1 8.25 -14.46 -3.33
N ARG A 2 8.51 -15.36 -2.37
CA ARG A 2 7.55 -16.41 -2.03
C ARG A 2 6.34 -15.73 -1.39
N ASN A 3 5.13 -16.07 -1.85
CA ASN A 3 3.90 -15.77 -1.13
C ASN A 3 3.97 -16.44 0.26
N HIS A 4 4.57 -15.77 1.23
CA HIS A 4 4.32 -16.06 2.62
C HIS A 4 2.86 -15.70 2.86
N ARG A 5 2.01 -16.73 2.87
CA ARG A 5 0.73 -16.66 3.57
C ARG A 5 1.05 -16.24 5.00
N VAL A 6 0.83 -14.97 5.30
CA VAL A 6 0.84 -14.46 6.68
C VAL A 6 -0.36 -15.12 7.36
N VAL A 7 -0.10 -16.24 8.03
CA VAL A 7 -1.00 -16.77 9.04
C VAL A 7 -0.85 -15.84 10.23
N VAL A 8 -1.80 -14.92 10.40
CA VAL A 8 -1.91 -14.09 11.61
C VAL A 8 -2.38 -15.03 12.73
N ALA A 9 -1.44 -15.67 13.41
CA ALA A 9 -1.69 -16.30 14.69
C ALA A 9 -1.75 -15.19 15.75
N ALA A 10 -2.92 -15.04 16.38
CA ALA A 10 -3.11 -14.12 17.50
C ALA A 10 -2.24 -14.56 18.69
N LEU A 11 -1.18 -13.82 18.95
CA LEU A 11 -0.31 -13.99 20.12
C LEU A 11 -0.84 -13.10 21.24
N VAL A 12 -1.48 -13.73 22.24
CA VAL A 12 -1.76 -13.11 23.53
C VAL A 12 -0.46 -13.13 24.33
N ALA A 13 0.22 -11.99 24.41
CA ALA A 13 1.38 -11.80 25.27
C ALA A 13 0.96 -11.11 26.57
N ALA A 14 1.08 -11.82 27.69
CA ALA A 14 0.98 -11.27 29.04
C ALA A 14 2.23 -10.44 29.34
N LEU A 15 2.05 -9.17 29.69
CA LEU A 15 3.11 -8.28 30.16
C LEU A 15 3.46 -8.61 31.62
N THR A 16 4.69 -9.04 31.86
CA THR A 16 5.35 -8.94 33.17
C THR A 16 6.32 -7.75 33.15
N VAL A 17 5.99 -6.74 33.95
CA VAL A 17 6.85 -5.57 34.20
C VAL A 17 7.91 -5.98 35.21
N THR A 18 9.19 -5.86 34.85
CA THR A 18 10.28 -5.76 35.82
C THR A 18 11.09 -4.51 35.49
N GLY A 19 11.12 -3.59 36.46
CA GLY A 19 11.88 -2.35 36.38
C GLY A 19 13.35 -2.59 36.67
N VAL A 20 14.19 -1.77 36.05
CA VAL A 20 15.57 -1.54 36.49
C VAL A 20 15.83 -0.04 36.46
N THR A 21 16.35 0.43 37.58
CA THR A 21 16.74 1.79 37.95
C THR A 21 18.11 2.18 37.41
N GLY A 22 18.25 3.46 37.05
CA GLY A 22 19.42 4.30 37.37
C GLY A 22 20.61 4.33 36.40
N CYS A 23 20.94 5.51 35.88
CA CYS A 23 22.07 6.31 36.37
C CYS A 23 22.11 7.70 35.70
N GLU A 24 22.26 8.71 36.55
CA GLU A 24 22.61 10.11 36.26
C GLU A 24 24.02 10.26 35.66
N SER A 25 24.23 11.35 34.92
CA SER A 25 25.46 12.15 35.00
C SER A 25 25.20 13.59 34.54
N GLU A 26 25.33 14.51 35.48
CA GLU A 26 25.48 15.96 35.32
C GLU A 26 26.93 16.34 34.96
N SER A 27 27.08 17.39 34.14
CA SER A 27 28.11 18.46 34.19
C SER A 27 27.94 19.30 32.92
N GLY A 28 27.96 20.63 32.87
CA GLY A 28 28.23 21.69 33.84
C GLY A 28 28.94 22.84 33.10
N ALA A 29 28.34 24.05 33.11
CA ALA A 29 28.94 25.40 32.90
C ALA A 29 29.59 25.78 31.53
N GLU A 30 29.57 27.00 30.98
CA GLU A 30 28.83 28.28 31.14
C GLU A 30 29.32 29.25 29.98
N PRO A 31 29.03 30.58 29.92
CA PRO A 31 28.54 31.26 28.71
C PRO A 31 29.60 32.05 27.91
N GLY A 32 29.31 32.30 26.63
CA GLY A 32 30.10 33.17 25.75
C GLY A 32 29.23 34.18 25.00
N SER A 33 29.18 35.41 25.51
CA SER A 33 28.64 36.59 24.84
C SER A 33 29.63 37.12 23.80
N GLY A 34 29.17 37.38 22.58
CA GLY A 34 29.98 37.98 21.52
C GLY A 34 29.11 38.66 20.47
N SER A 35 28.93 39.97 20.61
CA SER A 35 28.43 40.86 19.55
C SER A 35 29.47 41.02 18.44
N GLY A 36 29.03 40.89 17.19
CA GLY A 36 29.85 41.17 16.00
C GLY A 36 28.96 41.37 14.78
N ASP A 37 28.65 42.63 14.48
CA ASP A 37 27.93 43.06 13.29
C ASP A 37 28.75 42.85 12.00
N GLY A 38 28.05 42.39 10.96
CA GLY A 38 28.36 42.71 9.56
C GLY A 38 29.12 41.64 8.79
N LYS A 39 28.41 40.85 7.97
CA LYS A 39 28.33 41.03 6.50
C LYS A 39 27.45 39.92 5.90
N LYS A 40 26.33 40.33 5.31
CA LYS A 40 25.44 39.52 4.47
C LYS A 40 26.24 38.72 3.44
N SER A 41 26.16 37.39 3.52
CA SER A 41 26.23 36.52 2.37
C SER A 41 25.04 35.58 2.48
N SER A 42 24.00 35.89 1.69
CA SER A 42 22.82 35.05 1.52
C SER A 42 23.27 33.70 0.97
N ALA A 43 23.44 32.72 1.86
CA ALA A 43 23.39 31.33 1.49
C ALA A 43 21.90 31.01 1.32
N ASP A 44 21.50 30.89 0.07
CA ASP A 44 20.13 30.56 -0.33
C ASP A 44 19.65 29.35 0.47
N GLY A 45 18.61 29.61 1.26
CA GLY A 45 17.91 28.62 2.05
C GLY A 45 17.43 27.51 1.14
N ASN A 46 17.88 26.30 1.46
CA ASN A 46 17.32 25.06 0.94
C ASN A 46 15.82 25.08 1.31
N SER A 47 14.99 25.49 0.36
CA SER A 47 13.55 25.59 0.50
C SER A 47 13.04 24.24 1.00
N GLY A 48 12.45 24.24 2.20
CA GLY A 48 11.92 23.07 2.90
C GLY A 48 11.00 22.27 2.00
N GLN A 49 11.59 21.32 1.28
CA GLN A 49 10.85 20.33 0.52
C GLN A 49 10.13 19.50 1.57
N ALA A 50 8.79 19.54 1.54
CA ALA A 50 7.99 18.74 2.45
C ALA A 50 8.48 17.29 2.37
N LEU A 51 8.90 16.74 3.50
CA LEU A 51 9.32 15.34 3.58
C LEU A 51 8.06 14.49 3.42
N THR A 52 7.82 14.01 2.21
CA THR A 52 6.68 13.16 1.86
C THR A 52 7.14 11.73 1.58
N PHE A 53 6.19 10.80 1.53
CA PHE A 53 6.42 9.45 1.05
C PHE A 53 6.83 9.40 -0.42
N ASP A 54 6.83 10.51 -1.17
CA ASP A 54 7.40 10.57 -2.53
C ASP A 54 8.91 10.27 -2.53
N LEU A 55 9.59 10.41 -1.38
CA LEU A 55 10.98 9.97 -1.22
C LEU A 55 11.12 8.43 -1.25
N PHE A 56 10.04 7.69 -0.99
CA PHE A 56 10.01 6.23 -1.12
C PHE A 56 9.68 5.85 -2.56
N LEU A 57 10.64 5.22 -3.23
CA LEU A 57 10.61 4.83 -4.64
C LEU A 57 9.83 3.52 -4.85
N GLY A 58 8.59 3.48 -4.38
CA GLY A 58 7.71 2.30 -4.49
C GLY A 58 7.43 1.88 -5.93
N ASP A 59 7.34 2.84 -6.85
CA ASP A 59 7.19 2.61 -8.29
C ASP A 59 8.38 1.85 -8.89
N LYS A 60 9.60 2.09 -8.38
CA LYS A 60 10.80 1.36 -8.81
C LYS A 60 10.79 -0.07 -8.32
N MET A 61 10.36 -0.34 -7.09
CA MET A 61 10.15 -1.71 -6.61
C MET A 61 9.13 -2.45 -7.46
N ASP A 62 7.99 -1.81 -7.70
CA ASP A 62 6.90 -2.31 -8.53
C ASP A 62 7.40 -2.68 -9.94
N PHE A 63 8.22 -1.80 -10.54
CA PHE A 63 8.86 -2.06 -11.83
C PHE A 63 9.88 -3.20 -11.81
N VAL A 64 10.69 -3.32 -10.75
CA VAL A 64 11.66 -4.41 -10.61
C VAL A 64 10.95 -5.77 -10.51
N ASP A 65 9.85 -5.87 -9.76
CA ASP A 65 9.05 -7.10 -9.68
C ASP A 65 8.47 -7.46 -11.06
N TYR A 66 7.90 -6.49 -11.77
CA TYR A 66 7.43 -6.67 -13.15
C TYR A 66 8.54 -7.20 -14.06
N ALA A 67 9.73 -6.60 -14.01
CA ALA A 67 10.85 -6.98 -14.84
C ALA A 67 11.36 -8.40 -14.55
N VAL A 68 11.45 -8.80 -13.28
CA VAL A 68 11.82 -10.17 -12.88
C VAL A 68 10.82 -11.17 -13.46
N ARG A 69 9.52 -10.90 -13.34
CA ARG A 69 8.48 -11.78 -13.93
C ARG A 69 8.59 -11.88 -15.45
N ALA A 70 8.85 -10.78 -16.13
CA ALA A 70 9.03 -10.77 -17.58
C ALA A 70 10.25 -11.60 -18.01
N MET A 71 11.37 -11.47 -17.31
CA MET A 71 12.57 -12.29 -17.55
C MET A 71 12.31 -13.78 -17.26
N THR A 72 11.62 -14.09 -16.17
CA THR A 72 11.23 -15.47 -15.84
C THR A 72 10.33 -16.05 -16.94
N ALA A 73 9.31 -15.33 -17.39
CA ALA A 73 8.42 -15.78 -18.46
C ALA A 73 9.19 -16.09 -19.75
N LYS A 74 10.15 -15.23 -20.13
CA LYS A 74 11.03 -15.46 -21.30
C LYS A 74 11.93 -16.69 -21.10
N CYS A 75 12.54 -16.84 -19.93
CA CYS A 75 13.36 -18.00 -19.61
C CYS A 75 12.53 -19.30 -19.68
N MET A 76 11.31 -19.28 -19.13
CA MET A 76 10.38 -20.40 -19.16
C MET A 76 9.99 -20.78 -20.59
N SER A 77 9.71 -19.79 -21.45
CA SER A 77 9.50 -20.05 -22.87
C SER A 77 10.71 -20.73 -23.53
N GLY A 78 11.94 -20.29 -23.20
CA GLY A 78 13.17 -20.93 -23.68
C GLY A 78 13.37 -22.36 -23.15
N ALA A 79 12.80 -22.68 -21.98
CA ALA A 79 12.80 -24.02 -21.39
C ALA A 79 11.66 -24.92 -21.91
N GLY A 80 10.87 -24.46 -22.89
CA GLY A 80 9.75 -25.21 -23.46
C GLY A 80 8.38 -24.99 -22.77
N PHE A 81 8.29 -24.01 -21.88
CA PHE A 81 7.09 -23.67 -21.11
C PHE A 81 6.62 -22.22 -21.37
N PRO A 82 6.00 -21.93 -22.53
CA PRO A 82 5.61 -20.56 -22.92
C PRO A 82 4.39 -20.01 -22.19
N GLN A 83 3.75 -20.78 -21.30
CA GLN A 83 2.45 -20.48 -20.70
C GLN A 83 2.45 -19.17 -19.91
N LEU A 84 3.54 -18.84 -19.19
CA LEU A 84 3.66 -17.58 -18.45
C LEU A 84 3.70 -16.37 -19.40
N GLN A 85 4.35 -16.49 -20.55
CA GLN A 85 4.42 -15.42 -21.53
C GLN A 85 3.05 -15.22 -22.22
N GLN A 86 2.35 -16.31 -22.53
CA GLN A 86 1.01 -16.28 -23.12
C GLN A 86 -0.03 -15.67 -22.16
N ALA A 87 0.14 -15.92 -20.85
CA ALA A 87 -0.77 -15.42 -19.84
C ALA A 87 -0.68 -13.89 -19.64
N GLY A 88 0.43 -13.29 -20.04
CA GLY A 88 0.74 -11.88 -19.82
C GLY A 88 1.21 -11.59 -18.39
N ASN A 89 1.91 -10.47 -18.22
CA ASN A 89 2.38 -10.00 -16.93
C ASN A 89 1.50 -8.85 -16.45
N LYS A 90 0.94 -8.96 -15.24
CA LYS A 90 0.30 -7.81 -14.58
C LYS A 90 1.38 -6.79 -14.24
N GLN A 91 1.16 -5.53 -14.63
CA GLN A 91 1.92 -4.43 -14.05
C GLN A 91 1.53 -4.33 -12.58
N TYR A 92 2.51 -4.50 -11.70
CA TYR A 92 2.30 -4.39 -10.27
C TYR A 92 2.29 -2.90 -9.90
N ASN A 93 1.32 -2.45 -9.11
CA ASN A 93 1.19 -1.06 -8.62
C ASN A 93 0.98 -1.07 -7.09
N GLY A 94 1.56 -2.05 -6.39
CA GLY A 94 1.16 -2.36 -5.02
C GLY A 94 1.88 -1.56 -3.96
N PHE A 95 3.19 -1.35 -4.08
CA PHE A 95 3.96 -0.70 -3.01
C PHE A 95 3.74 0.81 -2.98
N SER A 96 3.72 1.44 -4.16
CA SER A 96 3.46 2.87 -4.29
C SER A 96 2.07 3.25 -3.74
N ALA A 97 1.04 2.46 -4.04
CA ALA A 97 -0.33 2.73 -3.62
C ALA A 97 -0.55 2.67 -2.10
N MET A 98 0.28 1.93 -1.34
CA MET A 98 0.08 1.80 0.11
C MET A 98 0.36 3.09 0.88
N LEU A 99 1.27 3.91 0.38
CA LEU A 99 1.73 5.14 1.02
C LEU A 99 1.00 6.38 0.51
N ILE A 100 0.10 6.26 -0.47
CA ILE A 100 -0.71 7.40 -0.91
C ILE A 100 -1.63 7.85 0.22
N ILE A 101 -1.51 9.13 0.57
CA ILE A 101 -2.39 9.85 1.49
C ILE A 101 -3.27 10.77 0.63
N ASP A 102 -4.53 10.37 0.45
CA ASP A 102 -5.52 11.12 -0.30
C ASP A 102 -6.90 11.06 0.38
N ARG A 103 -7.88 11.77 -0.18
CA ARG A 103 -9.26 11.77 0.34
C ARG A 103 -9.85 10.37 0.38
N ALA A 104 -9.57 9.55 -0.64
CA ALA A 104 -10.11 8.20 -0.76
C ALA A 104 -9.63 7.28 0.38
N LYS A 105 -8.40 7.45 0.86
CA LYS A 105 -7.84 6.76 2.04
C LYS A 105 -8.74 6.88 3.28
N PHE A 106 -9.40 8.02 3.44
CA PHE A 106 -10.29 8.31 4.57
C PHE A 106 -11.79 8.21 4.21
N ARG A 107 -12.10 7.49 3.12
CA ARG A 107 -13.46 7.36 2.55
C ARG A 107 -14.12 8.73 2.32
N GLY A 108 -13.32 9.73 1.98
CA GLY A 108 -13.79 11.04 1.56
C GLY A 108 -14.09 11.03 0.06
N PHE A 109 -15.11 11.78 -0.32
CA PHE A 109 -15.46 12.05 -1.72
C PHE A 109 -15.05 13.49 -2.07
N ALA A 110 -14.71 13.74 -3.34
CA ALA A 110 -14.41 15.09 -3.83
C ALA A 110 -15.70 15.91 -4.02
N ASN A 111 -16.82 15.27 -4.34
CA ASN A 111 -18.11 15.92 -4.51
C ASN A 111 -19.29 14.93 -4.37
N GLU A 112 -20.53 15.45 -4.37
CA GLU A 112 -21.74 14.63 -4.28
C GLU A 112 -21.93 13.65 -5.44
N GLU A 113 -21.51 14.01 -6.66
CA GLU A 113 -21.67 13.15 -7.82
C GLU A 113 -20.74 11.94 -7.76
N GLU A 114 -19.50 12.14 -7.32
CA GLU A 114 -18.58 11.04 -7.01
C GLU A 114 -19.17 10.14 -5.91
N ALA A 115 -19.66 10.74 -4.82
CA ALA A 115 -20.27 9.98 -3.73
C ALA A 115 -21.45 9.12 -4.22
N ARG A 116 -22.30 9.69 -5.07
CA ARG A 116 -23.44 9.00 -5.66
C ARG A 116 -23.03 7.88 -6.62
N THR A 117 -22.01 8.10 -7.45
CA THR A 117 -21.65 7.18 -8.53
C THR A 117 -20.73 6.05 -8.09
N VAL A 118 -19.85 6.30 -7.11
CA VAL A 118 -18.87 5.33 -6.61
C VAL A 118 -19.40 4.56 -5.41
N GLY A 119 -20.11 5.23 -4.50
CA GLY A 119 -20.52 4.62 -3.22
C GLY A 119 -19.32 4.24 -2.36
N PHE A 120 -19.40 3.12 -1.64
CA PHE A 120 -18.35 2.65 -0.72
C PHE A 120 -17.62 1.39 -1.19
N GLY A 121 -18.16 0.70 -2.19
CA GLY A 121 -17.48 -0.43 -2.82
C GLY A 121 -16.36 -0.01 -3.76
N GLN A 122 -15.66 -1.02 -4.27
CA GLN A 122 -14.59 -0.86 -5.26
C GLN A 122 -14.79 -1.86 -6.38
N GLY A 123 -14.45 -1.45 -7.60
CA GLY A 123 -14.36 -2.37 -8.72
C GLY A 123 -13.25 -3.41 -8.51
N GLN A 124 -13.21 -4.38 -9.41
CA GLN A 124 -12.08 -5.30 -9.51
C GLN A 124 -11.31 -4.95 -10.77
N ASP A 125 -10.00 -4.78 -10.63
CA ASP A 125 -9.12 -4.61 -11.79
C ASP A 125 -9.07 -5.91 -12.61
N ALA A 126 -8.74 -5.77 -13.89
CA ALA A 126 -8.43 -6.94 -14.71
C ALA A 126 -7.23 -7.72 -14.13
N GLU A 127 -7.26 -9.04 -14.29
CA GLU A 127 -6.15 -9.92 -13.94
C GLU A 127 -5.69 -10.69 -15.17
N PRO A 128 -4.37 -10.93 -15.32
CA PRO A 128 -3.87 -11.79 -16.40
C PRO A 128 -4.43 -13.21 -16.27
N ALA A 129 -4.30 -13.98 -17.34
CA ALA A 129 -4.70 -15.38 -17.33
C ALA A 129 -3.95 -16.15 -16.22
N PRO A 130 -4.64 -16.95 -15.39
CA PRO A 130 -3.95 -17.78 -14.42
C PRO A 130 -3.25 -18.93 -15.14
N VAL A 131 -2.05 -19.26 -14.67
CA VAL A 131 -1.30 -20.45 -15.11
C VAL A 131 -1.26 -21.44 -13.97
N VAL A 132 -1.75 -22.65 -14.21
CA VAL A 132 -1.76 -23.75 -13.23
C VAL A 132 -0.97 -24.91 -13.78
N SER A 133 0.06 -25.32 -13.03
CA SER A 133 0.90 -26.47 -13.37
C SER A 133 0.56 -27.68 -12.51
N SER A 134 0.45 -28.84 -13.16
CA SER A 134 0.52 -30.17 -12.57
C SER A 134 1.72 -30.96 -13.10
N ASP A 135 2.70 -30.27 -13.70
CA ASP A 135 3.94 -30.83 -14.25
C ASP A 135 5.15 -30.47 -13.35
N PRO A 136 5.78 -31.46 -12.69
CA PRO A 136 7.00 -31.22 -11.89
C PRO A 136 8.15 -30.59 -12.68
N SER A 137 8.22 -30.82 -14.00
CA SER A 137 9.26 -30.26 -14.87
C SER A 137 9.07 -28.76 -15.05
N PHE A 138 7.83 -28.29 -15.14
CA PHE A 138 7.50 -26.87 -15.16
C PHE A 138 7.94 -26.20 -13.86
N ASP A 139 7.61 -26.80 -12.69
CA ASP A 139 7.95 -26.22 -11.38
C ASP A 139 9.47 -26.13 -11.17
N LYS A 140 10.19 -27.16 -11.62
CA LYS A 140 11.66 -27.16 -11.62
C LYS A 140 12.22 -26.05 -12.52
N ALA A 141 11.74 -25.95 -13.76
CA ALA A 141 12.16 -24.92 -14.71
C ALA A 141 11.84 -23.52 -14.17
N LEU A 142 10.67 -23.32 -13.56
CA LEU A 142 10.25 -22.06 -12.96
C LEU A 142 11.22 -21.62 -11.87
N LYS A 143 11.56 -22.52 -10.95
CA LYS A 143 12.53 -22.23 -9.88
C LYS A 143 13.91 -21.85 -10.45
N GLU A 144 14.39 -22.57 -11.46
CA GLU A 144 15.68 -22.27 -12.10
C GLU A 144 15.65 -20.93 -12.84
N CYS A 145 14.54 -20.63 -13.54
CA CYS A 145 14.35 -19.36 -14.24
C CYS A 145 14.22 -18.18 -13.28
N ASP A 146 13.50 -18.33 -12.16
CA ASP A 146 13.42 -17.31 -11.11
C ASP A 146 14.80 -16.99 -10.54
N GLN A 147 15.59 -18.02 -10.22
CA GLN A 147 16.97 -17.83 -9.72
C GLN A 147 17.85 -17.11 -10.75
N LYS A 148 17.73 -17.45 -12.04
CA LYS A 148 18.46 -16.77 -13.12
C LYS A 148 18.03 -15.30 -13.27
N SER A 149 16.73 -15.02 -13.23
CA SER A 149 16.18 -13.67 -13.32
C SER A 149 16.65 -12.80 -12.15
N ASP A 150 16.60 -13.31 -10.92
CA ASP A 150 17.05 -12.61 -9.73
C ASP A 150 18.56 -12.31 -9.79
N ALA A 151 19.36 -13.32 -10.18
CA ALA A 151 20.82 -13.19 -10.30
C ALA A 151 21.25 -12.22 -11.41
N ALA A 152 20.41 -12.00 -12.43
CA ALA A 152 20.70 -11.08 -13.52
C ALA A 152 20.64 -9.59 -13.09
N LEU A 153 19.93 -9.27 -12.02
CA LEU A 153 19.85 -7.91 -11.48
C LEU A 153 21.16 -7.50 -10.79
N SER A 154 21.51 -8.16 -9.69
CA SER A 154 22.78 -8.00 -8.97
C SER A 154 22.89 -9.09 -7.90
N LYS A 155 24.09 -9.29 -7.33
CA LYS A 155 24.30 -10.27 -6.24
C LYS A 155 23.50 -9.90 -4.98
N ASP A 156 23.32 -8.61 -4.74
CA ASP A 156 22.69 -8.08 -3.52
C ASP A 156 21.24 -7.62 -3.74
N SER A 157 20.70 -7.77 -4.97
CA SER A 157 19.37 -7.27 -5.35
C SER A 157 18.29 -7.72 -4.38
N ARG A 158 18.32 -8.99 -3.99
CA ARG A 158 17.36 -9.58 -3.06
C ARG A 158 17.40 -8.93 -1.68
N ALA A 159 18.61 -8.76 -1.12
CA ALA A 159 18.79 -8.15 0.19
C ALA A 159 18.36 -6.68 0.17
N VAL A 160 18.66 -5.95 -0.90
CA VAL A 160 18.21 -4.56 -1.07
C VAL A 160 16.69 -4.47 -1.18
N LEU A 161 16.05 -5.32 -1.99
CA LEU A 161 14.60 -5.33 -2.15
C LEU A 161 13.88 -5.70 -0.86
N ASP A 162 14.40 -6.67 -0.10
CA ASP A 162 13.83 -7.08 1.18
C ASP A 162 13.99 -5.92 2.21
N ALA A 163 15.16 -5.29 2.30
CA ALA A 163 15.38 -4.11 3.16
C ALA A 163 14.49 -2.91 2.78
N TYR A 164 14.28 -2.68 1.48
CA TYR A 164 13.38 -1.63 0.99
C TYR A 164 11.91 -1.94 1.32
N GLY A 165 11.50 -3.21 1.22
CA GLY A 165 10.19 -3.66 1.65
C GLY A 165 9.95 -3.46 3.15
N ASP A 166 10.95 -3.78 3.98
CA ASP A 166 10.91 -3.53 5.42
C ASP A 166 10.82 -2.03 5.75
N LEU A 167 11.52 -1.19 5.00
CA LEU A 167 11.37 0.26 5.10
C LEU A 167 9.93 0.70 4.75
N GLY A 168 9.35 0.21 3.66
CA GLY A 168 7.95 0.49 3.32
C GLY A 168 6.95 0.06 4.40
N ASN A 169 7.21 -1.08 5.06
CA ASN A 169 6.43 -1.54 6.22
C ASN A 169 6.58 -0.62 7.44
N GLN A 170 7.78 -0.09 7.68
CA GLN A 170 8.02 0.89 8.76
C GLN A 170 7.29 2.21 8.48
N LEU A 171 7.37 2.71 7.25
CA LEU A 171 6.70 3.93 6.81
C LEU A 171 5.17 3.82 6.97
N SER A 172 4.59 2.76 6.41
CA SER A 172 3.14 2.49 6.51
C SER A 172 2.69 2.14 7.94
N GLY A 173 3.54 1.50 8.73
CA GLY A 173 3.26 1.13 10.12
C GLY A 173 3.03 2.33 11.03
N GLY A 174 3.86 3.38 10.90
CA GLY A 174 3.68 4.64 11.64
C GLY A 174 2.34 5.30 11.33
N LEU A 175 2.00 5.42 10.05
CA LEU A 175 0.70 5.93 9.61
C LEU A 175 -0.45 5.06 10.12
N ALA A 176 -0.33 3.72 10.07
CA ALA A 176 -1.38 2.81 10.52
C ALA A 176 -1.67 2.94 12.02
N VAL A 177 -0.66 3.17 12.86
CA VAL A 177 -0.84 3.43 14.30
C VAL A 177 -1.62 4.71 14.53
N TRP A 178 -1.26 5.79 13.83
CA TRP A 178 -1.98 7.05 13.92
C TRP A 178 -3.43 6.92 13.42
N ILE A 179 -3.66 6.28 12.27
CA ILE A 179 -5.01 6.04 11.71
C ILE A 179 -5.90 5.33 12.74
N ARG A 180 -5.40 4.26 13.38
CA ARG A 180 -6.17 3.51 14.39
C ARG A 180 -6.58 4.35 15.59
N LYS A 181 -5.80 5.38 15.94
CA LYS A 181 -6.09 6.28 17.04
C LYS A 181 -7.04 7.42 16.61
N SER A 182 -6.77 8.03 15.46
CA SER A 182 -7.40 9.27 15.03
C SER A 182 -8.72 9.06 14.32
N VAL A 183 -8.86 8.00 13.52
CA VAL A 183 -10.10 7.76 12.75
C VAL A 183 -11.31 7.53 13.67
N PRO A 184 -11.26 6.67 14.71
CA PRO A 184 -12.42 6.47 15.58
C PRO A 184 -12.96 7.77 16.18
N ALA A 185 -12.08 8.63 16.71
CA ALA A 185 -12.47 9.92 17.26
C ALA A 185 -13.11 10.83 16.20
N ALA A 186 -12.54 10.87 15.00
CA ALA A 186 -13.06 11.66 13.88
C ALA A 186 -14.42 11.14 13.36
N MET A 187 -14.66 9.83 13.44
CA MET A 187 -15.92 9.20 13.04
C MET A 187 -17.07 9.49 14.01
N GLU A 188 -16.79 9.78 15.28
CA GLU A 188 -17.83 9.98 16.29
C GLU A 188 -18.74 11.17 15.94
N THR A 189 -18.16 12.33 15.59
CA THR A 189 -18.93 13.51 15.15
C THR A 189 -19.69 13.23 13.85
N GLN A 190 -19.11 12.44 12.94
CA GLN A 190 -19.75 12.11 11.67
C GLN A 190 -21.01 11.25 11.88
N LEU A 191 -20.98 10.29 12.81
CA LEU A 191 -22.14 9.45 13.12
C LEU A 191 -23.33 10.25 13.63
N ASP A 192 -23.11 11.36 14.35
CA ASP A 192 -24.19 12.21 14.82
C ASP A 192 -24.86 12.98 13.67
N CYS A 193 -24.06 13.47 12.72
CA CYS A 193 -24.57 14.10 11.50
C CYS A 193 -25.33 13.09 10.61
N LEU A 194 -24.78 11.89 10.43
CA LEU A 194 -25.43 10.82 9.67
C LEU A 194 -26.77 10.40 10.32
N GLY A 195 -26.82 10.33 11.66
CA GLY A 195 -28.03 10.05 12.40
C GLY A 195 -29.15 11.08 12.15
N LYS A 196 -28.82 12.37 12.10
CA LYS A 196 -29.76 13.44 11.70
C LYS A 196 -30.27 13.28 10.27
N SER A 197 -29.46 12.70 9.39
CA SER A 197 -29.82 12.39 8.00
C SER A 197 -30.58 11.05 7.87
N GLY A 198 -30.93 10.40 8.97
CA GLY A 198 -31.67 9.13 8.99
C GLY A 198 -30.82 7.87 8.86
N PHE A 199 -29.48 8.00 8.86
CA PHE A 199 -28.55 6.88 8.77
C PHE A 199 -27.93 6.58 10.13
N THR A 200 -28.41 5.52 10.79
CA THR A 200 -27.91 5.09 12.09
C THR A 200 -27.22 3.74 12.00
N VAL A 201 -26.15 3.56 12.77
CA VAL A 201 -25.47 2.28 12.92
C VAL A 201 -26.17 1.42 13.98
N LYS A 202 -26.23 0.11 13.76
CA LYS A 202 -26.83 -0.85 14.71
C LYS A 202 -26.09 -0.89 16.06
N ASP A 203 -24.76 -0.89 15.99
CA ASP A 203 -23.88 -0.88 17.16
C ASP A 203 -22.78 0.18 16.96
N ARG A 204 -22.94 1.31 17.65
CA ARG A 204 -22.01 2.44 17.58
C ARG A 204 -20.62 2.08 18.09
N ALA A 205 -20.53 1.32 19.19
CA ALA A 205 -19.25 0.96 19.79
C ALA A 205 -18.47 -0.02 18.90
N LEU A 206 -19.17 -0.99 18.29
CA LEU A 206 -18.57 -1.87 17.29
C LEU A 206 -18.10 -1.08 16.07
N TYR A 207 -18.92 -0.15 15.58
CA TYR A 207 -18.57 0.67 14.43
C TYR A 207 -17.31 1.51 14.67
N LEU A 208 -17.16 2.14 15.84
CA LEU A 208 -15.95 2.92 16.15
C LEU A 208 -14.69 2.07 16.28
N ARG A 209 -14.81 0.77 16.62
CA ARG A 209 -13.67 -0.18 16.58
C ARG A 209 -13.35 -0.66 15.16
N GLN A 210 -14.32 -0.61 14.25
CA GLN A 210 -14.21 -1.05 12.87
C GLN A 210 -14.78 0.02 11.93
N PRO A 211 -14.17 1.23 11.89
CA PRO A 211 -14.70 2.33 11.12
C PRO A 211 -14.77 1.97 9.63
N TYR A 212 -15.69 2.62 8.92
CA TYR A 212 -15.97 2.37 7.49
C TYR A 212 -16.65 1.03 7.18
N ASN A 213 -17.06 0.23 8.18
CA ASN A 213 -17.95 -0.90 7.93
C ASN A 213 -19.38 -0.43 7.65
N VAL A 214 -19.65 -0.04 6.41
CA VAL A 214 -20.95 0.55 6.00
C VAL A 214 -22.14 -0.41 6.15
N GLN A 215 -21.90 -1.72 6.25
CA GLN A 215 -22.96 -2.70 6.49
C GLN A 215 -23.64 -2.50 7.86
N GLN A 216 -22.97 -1.84 8.81
CA GLN A 216 -23.53 -1.50 10.12
C GLN A 216 -24.71 -0.51 10.04
N PHE A 217 -24.84 0.24 8.95
CA PHE A 217 -26.00 1.11 8.69
C PHE A 217 -27.22 0.34 8.19
N GLY A 218 -27.11 -0.98 7.96
CA GLY A 218 -28.21 -1.79 7.39
C GLY A 218 -28.54 -1.44 5.94
N VAL A 219 -27.67 -0.68 5.26
CA VAL A 219 -27.84 -0.29 3.87
C VAL A 219 -27.40 -1.44 2.95
N PRO A 220 -28.23 -1.86 1.98
CA PRO A 220 -27.83 -2.85 1.00
C PRO A 220 -26.60 -2.37 0.21
N ALA A 221 -25.54 -3.18 0.19
CA ALA A 221 -24.39 -2.90 -0.65
C ALA A 221 -24.74 -3.10 -2.13
N GLY A 222 -24.03 -2.38 -2.99
CA GLY A 222 -23.98 -2.57 -4.42
C GLY A 222 -23.34 -3.90 -4.82
N LYS A 223 -23.20 -4.09 -6.13
CA LYS A 223 -22.69 -5.33 -6.73
C LYS A 223 -21.64 -5.04 -7.79
N LEU A 224 -20.80 -6.02 -8.06
CA LEU A 224 -19.95 -6.00 -9.23
C LEU A 224 -20.79 -6.29 -10.48
N ASP A 225 -20.56 -5.49 -11.52
CA ASP A 225 -21.18 -5.62 -12.83
C ASP A 225 -20.29 -6.47 -13.74
N GLY A 226 -20.88 -7.54 -14.27
CA GLY A 226 -20.22 -8.52 -15.12
C GLY A 226 -20.45 -9.96 -14.67
N THR A 227 -19.93 -10.88 -15.47
CA THR A 227 -20.07 -12.32 -15.23
C THR A 227 -19.02 -12.78 -14.22
N PRO A 228 -19.40 -13.56 -13.18
CA PRO A 228 -18.44 -14.18 -12.28
C PRO A 228 -17.39 -14.99 -13.04
N TYR A 229 -16.13 -14.88 -12.63
CA TYR A 229 -15.06 -15.71 -13.17
C TYR A 229 -15.14 -17.12 -12.58
N ASP A 230 -15.49 -18.11 -13.40
CA ASP A 230 -15.78 -19.49 -12.98
C ASP A 230 -14.82 -20.54 -13.55
N TRP A 231 -13.77 -20.12 -14.25
CA TRP A 231 -12.78 -21.04 -14.82
C TRP A 231 -12.07 -21.84 -13.72
N ALA A 232 -11.96 -23.16 -13.94
CA ALA A 232 -11.21 -24.08 -13.10
C ALA A 232 -10.32 -24.99 -13.96
N PRO A 233 -9.06 -25.25 -13.55
CA PRO A 233 -8.17 -26.17 -14.24
C PRO A 233 -8.63 -27.61 -14.06
N THR A 234 -8.41 -28.45 -15.07
CA THR A 234 -8.66 -29.89 -15.02
C THR A 234 -7.62 -30.64 -14.16
N LYS A 235 -6.44 -30.04 -13.94
CA LYS A 235 -5.31 -30.53 -13.15
C LYS A 235 -4.75 -31.87 -13.63
N LYS A 236 -4.77 -32.14 -14.94
CA LYS A 236 -4.19 -33.37 -15.49
C LYS A 236 -2.69 -33.44 -15.19
N ARG A 237 -2.22 -34.56 -14.63
CA ARG A 237 -0.79 -34.77 -14.29
C ARG A 237 0.10 -34.56 -15.52
N GLY A 238 1.21 -33.85 -15.34
CA GLY A 238 2.17 -33.57 -16.42
C GLY A 238 1.69 -32.53 -17.43
N THR A 239 0.73 -31.69 -17.05
CA THR A 239 0.23 -30.60 -17.91
C THR A 239 0.32 -29.25 -17.23
N VAL A 240 0.31 -28.21 -18.05
CA VAL A 240 0.21 -26.81 -17.62
C VAL A 240 -0.97 -26.21 -18.36
N GLU A 241 -1.90 -25.64 -17.61
CA GLU A 241 -3.14 -25.08 -18.12
C GLU A 241 -3.13 -23.56 -17.97
N VAL A 242 -3.58 -22.86 -19.01
CA VAL A 242 -3.74 -21.40 -19.01
C VAL A 242 -5.23 -21.10 -19.07
N GLY A 243 -5.74 -20.40 -18.06
CA GLY A 243 -7.12 -19.94 -18.05
C GLY A 243 -7.34 -18.70 -18.91
N PRO A 244 -8.59 -18.25 -19.08
CA PRO A 244 -8.85 -16.93 -19.64
C PRO A 244 -8.39 -15.82 -18.68
N ALA A 245 -8.03 -14.65 -19.21
CA ALA A 245 -7.81 -13.47 -18.39
C ALA A 245 -9.10 -13.07 -17.66
N LYS A 246 -8.98 -12.54 -16.43
CA LYS A 246 -10.15 -12.02 -15.71
C LYS A 246 -10.41 -10.59 -16.16
N PRO A 247 -11.62 -10.28 -16.66
CA PRO A 247 -11.95 -8.91 -17.03
C PRO A 247 -12.05 -8.03 -15.78
N ALA A 248 -11.86 -6.72 -15.97
CA ALA A 248 -12.18 -5.75 -14.93
C ALA A 248 -13.70 -5.75 -14.68
N LEU A 249 -14.12 -5.67 -13.42
CA LEU A 249 -15.52 -5.58 -13.03
C LEU A 249 -15.78 -4.22 -12.38
N LYS A 250 -16.78 -3.51 -12.88
CA LYS A 250 -17.18 -2.23 -12.30
C LYS A 250 -18.03 -2.48 -11.06
N TYR A 251 -17.82 -1.73 -9.99
CA TYR A 251 -18.76 -1.71 -8.88
C TYR A 251 -19.92 -0.75 -9.17
N LEU A 252 -21.14 -1.22 -8.95
CA LEU A 252 -22.36 -0.43 -9.05
C LEU A 252 -23.01 -0.33 -7.68
N PRO A 253 -22.96 0.85 -7.02
CA PRO A 253 -23.58 1.03 -5.71
C PRO A 253 -25.10 0.83 -5.80
N SER A 254 -25.71 0.39 -4.70
CA SER A 254 -27.17 0.39 -4.62
C SER A 254 -27.70 1.83 -4.52
N GLY A 255 -28.99 2.04 -4.80
CA GLY A 255 -29.60 3.36 -4.61
C GLY A 255 -29.47 3.87 -3.18
N LYS A 256 -29.67 2.99 -2.18
CA LYS A 256 -29.56 3.34 -0.76
C LYS A 256 -28.11 3.57 -0.30
N GLU A 257 -27.17 2.85 -0.89
CA GLU A 257 -25.74 3.10 -0.66
C GLU A 257 -25.33 4.47 -1.22
N SER A 258 -25.82 4.82 -2.41
CA SER A 258 -25.58 6.12 -3.04
C SER A 258 -26.15 7.26 -2.19
N GLU A 259 -27.36 7.09 -1.63
CA GLU A 259 -27.95 8.05 -0.69
C GLU A 259 -27.09 8.22 0.58
N LEU A 260 -26.63 7.10 1.17
CA LEU A 260 -25.74 7.13 2.33
C LEU A 260 -24.42 7.84 2.00
N ALA A 261 -23.81 7.55 0.85
CA ALA A 261 -22.56 8.16 0.42
C ALA A 261 -22.69 9.68 0.24
N VAL A 262 -23.81 10.16 -0.33
CA VAL A 262 -24.08 11.60 -0.43
C VAL A 262 -24.23 12.24 0.95
N ALA A 263 -24.98 11.61 1.87
CA ALA A 263 -25.09 12.11 3.24
C ALA A 263 -23.74 12.12 3.96
N TRP A 264 -22.92 11.09 3.74
CA TRP A 264 -21.56 10.96 4.25
C TRP A 264 -20.67 12.12 3.80
N PHE A 265 -20.66 12.41 2.50
CA PHE A 265 -19.94 13.55 1.94
C PHE A 265 -20.40 14.88 2.56
N ARG A 266 -21.71 15.11 2.69
CA ARG A 266 -22.24 16.33 3.33
C ARG A 266 -21.78 16.46 4.78
N CYS A 267 -21.82 15.37 5.54
CA CYS A 267 -21.33 15.35 6.92
C CYS A 267 -19.81 15.56 7.01
N ASP A 268 -19.04 15.08 6.03
CA ASP A 268 -17.61 15.38 5.92
C ASP A 268 -17.37 16.88 5.71
N GLN A 269 -18.16 17.53 4.84
CA GLN A 269 -18.08 18.97 4.61
C GLN A 269 -18.45 19.79 5.86
N GLU A 270 -19.49 19.39 6.59
CA GLU A 270 -19.92 20.11 7.82
C GLU A 270 -18.88 19.98 8.94
N SER A 271 -18.25 18.82 9.09
CA SER A 271 -17.32 18.54 10.20
C SER A 271 -15.86 18.87 9.90
N GLY A 272 -15.50 18.98 8.61
CA GLY A 272 -14.12 19.04 8.13
C GLY A 272 -13.31 17.80 8.48
N ARG A 273 -13.97 16.63 8.64
CA ARG A 273 -13.35 15.39 9.12
C ARG A 273 -12.20 14.94 8.22
N VAL A 274 -12.43 14.90 6.92
CA VAL A 274 -11.46 14.38 5.94
C VAL A 274 -10.23 15.27 5.90
N GLU A 275 -10.42 16.59 5.89
CA GLU A 275 -9.35 17.58 5.86
C GLU A 275 -8.47 17.50 7.12
N LYS A 276 -9.09 17.38 8.31
CA LYS A 276 -8.35 17.16 9.56
C LYS A 276 -7.56 15.85 9.57
N LEU A 277 -8.15 14.79 9.01
CA LEU A 277 -7.47 13.50 8.91
C LEU A 277 -6.30 13.55 7.91
N LEU A 278 -6.47 14.24 6.78
CA LEU A 278 -5.40 14.45 5.81
C LEU A 278 -4.24 15.25 6.42
N GLU A 279 -4.54 16.36 7.10
CA GLU A 279 -3.53 17.17 7.76
C GLU A 279 -2.72 16.36 8.78
N GLY A 280 -3.40 15.63 9.67
CA GLY A 280 -2.71 14.79 10.66
C GLY A 280 -1.94 13.63 10.03
N ALA A 281 -2.44 13.06 8.92
CA ALA A 281 -1.73 12.02 8.19
C ALA A 281 -0.44 12.55 7.54
N HIS A 282 -0.47 13.75 6.95
CA HIS A 282 0.72 14.39 6.38
C HIS A 282 1.74 14.80 7.44
N GLN A 283 1.29 15.18 8.65
CA GLN A 283 2.20 15.42 9.78
C GLN A 283 2.94 14.13 10.18
N VAL A 284 2.22 13.02 10.31
CA VAL A 284 2.81 11.71 10.62
C VAL A 284 3.72 11.20 9.50
N GLU A 285 3.32 11.41 8.24
CA GLU A 285 4.17 11.14 7.09
C GLU A 285 5.52 11.84 7.21
N ALA A 286 5.53 13.15 7.47
CA ALA A 286 6.76 13.92 7.63
C ALA A 286 7.63 13.41 8.80
N GLU A 287 7.03 13.10 9.96
CA GLU A 287 7.73 12.55 11.12
C GLU A 287 8.37 11.19 10.82
N VAL A 288 7.61 10.30 10.17
CA VAL A 288 8.04 8.94 9.88
C VAL A 288 9.11 8.92 8.78
N VAL A 289 9.00 9.80 7.79
CA VAL A 289 10.04 10.00 6.77
C VAL A 289 11.31 10.56 7.39
N ALA A 290 11.21 11.59 8.24
CA ALA A 290 12.36 12.16 8.94
C ALA A 290 13.09 11.11 9.78
N THR A 291 12.36 10.27 10.52
CA THR A 291 12.91 9.18 11.33
C THR A 291 13.66 8.12 10.51
N ASN A 292 13.33 7.98 9.22
CA ASN A 292 13.93 6.98 8.33
C ASN A 292 14.76 7.59 7.20
N GLN A 293 15.12 8.89 7.31
CA GLN A 293 15.83 9.62 6.25
C GLN A 293 17.16 8.96 5.89
N ASP A 294 17.94 8.50 6.87
CA ASP A 294 19.23 7.84 6.61
C ASP A 294 19.06 6.53 5.82
N LYS A 295 18.03 5.73 6.16
CA LYS A 295 17.72 4.50 5.42
C LYS A 295 17.28 4.80 3.99
N LEU A 296 16.44 5.83 3.80
CA LEU A 296 16.04 6.29 2.47
C LEU A 296 17.26 6.74 1.66
N ALA A 297 18.14 7.56 2.26
CA ALA A 297 19.37 8.02 1.61
C ALA A 297 20.31 6.87 1.23
N GLU A 298 20.41 5.83 2.07
CA GLU A 298 21.22 4.65 1.79
C GLU A 298 20.61 3.76 0.70
N LEU A 299 19.30 3.52 0.76
CA LEU A 299 18.63 2.50 -0.05
C LEU A 299 18.13 3.05 -1.41
N ASN A 300 17.79 4.34 -1.52
CA ASN A 300 17.28 4.93 -2.76
C ASN A 300 18.24 4.77 -3.95
N PRO A 301 19.55 5.10 -3.84
CA PRO A 301 20.48 4.88 -4.95
C PRO A 301 20.60 3.40 -5.34
N LYS A 302 20.46 2.48 -4.38
CA LYS A 302 20.53 1.04 -4.63
C LYS A 302 19.31 0.55 -5.41
N ILE A 303 18.09 0.98 -5.02
CA ILE A 303 16.88 0.59 -5.76
C ILE A 303 16.83 1.21 -7.16
N GLU A 304 17.29 2.45 -7.33
CA GLU A 304 17.41 3.08 -8.65
C GLU A 304 18.38 2.31 -9.56
N ALA A 305 19.54 1.91 -9.04
CA ALA A 305 20.50 1.13 -9.80
C ALA A 305 19.92 -0.23 -10.23
N ILE A 306 19.18 -0.92 -9.34
CA ILE A 306 18.51 -2.18 -9.65
C ILE A 306 17.41 -1.96 -10.69
N ALA A 307 16.57 -0.92 -10.55
CA ALA A 307 15.50 -0.61 -11.50
C ALA A 307 16.06 -0.26 -12.89
N LYS A 308 17.15 0.53 -12.96
CA LYS A 308 17.85 0.82 -14.21
C LYS A 308 18.38 -0.45 -14.87
N LYS A 309 18.96 -1.36 -14.08
CA LYS A 309 19.44 -2.66 -14.59
C LYS A 309 18.30 -3.53 -15.08
N ALA A 310 17.18 -3.58 -14.34
CA ALA A 310 15.97 -4.28 -14.72
C ALA A 310 15.44 -3.77 -16.07
N ALA A 311 15.38 -2.44 -16.26
CA ALA A 311 14.95 -1.82 -17.52
C ALA A 311 15.84 -2.23 -18.70
N GLN A 312 17.15 -2.29 -18.50
CA GLN A 312 18.09 -2.75 -19.54
C GLN A 312 17.90 -4.22 -19.91
N LEU A 313 17.52 -5.07 -18.95
CA LEU A 313 17.30 -6.50 -19.21
C LEU A 313 15.99 -6.74 -19.94
N VAL A 314 14.92 -6.04 -19.56
CA VAL A 314 13.61 -6.14 -20.22
C VAL A 314 13.62 -5.46 -21.60
N GLY A 315 14.30 -4.33 -21.77
CA GLY A 315 14.41 -3.66 -23.09
C GLY A 315 15.28 -4.41 -24.11
N LYS A 316 16.06 -5.40 -23.67
CA LYS A 316 16.79 -6.36 -24.53
C LYS A 316 16.03 -7.67 -24.72
N ALA A 317 14.93 -7.85 -24.00
CA ALA A 317 14.14 -9.07 -24.01
C ALA A 317 13.14 -9.09 -25.16
#